data_AF-A0A2H6K4U2-F1
#
_entry.id   AF-A0A2H6K4U2-F1
#
_cell.length_a   1.000
_cell.length_b   1.000
_cell.length_c   1.000
_cell.angle_alpha   90.00
_cell.angle_beta   90.00
_cell.angle_gamma   90.00
#
_symmetry.space_group_name_H-M   'P 1'
#
loop_
_entity.id
_entity.type
_entity.pdbx_description
1 polymer ?
#
loop_
_entity_poly.entity_id
_entity_poly.type
_entity_poly.pdbx_seq_one_letter_code
_entity_poly.pdbx_strand_id
1 'polypeptide(L)'
;MKEKRLARYIDLEEGDLLVLVDDFSTAGGMIEPVRSGFSWMVQAGGGVIGYCIEDLDDGGMDLDLLQECDFRVTVPQFRLAGAPVADVVAAAYRYFVEEGNPSFVAEAYERAVGVSTAGDHWQALTEWAAVYHIYGHVDGLHGMGCALLNLGMPAEAIKSLSRYLQLRPDDPWAHRHMGCAWDILDEAEAARRHWELAVVLGERSGCDTDAAELLDRQ
;
A
#
# COMPACT_ATOMS: atom_id res chain seq x y z
N MET A 1 5.99 -17.04 5.48
CA MET A 1 4.93 -17.00 6.53
C MET A 1 3.59 -17.03 5.84
N LYS A 2 2.49 -17.39 6.51
CA LYS A 2 1.15 -17.04 6.01
C LYS A 2 1.01 -15.50 6.03
N GLU A 3 0.27 -14.97 5.07
CA GLU A 3 0.15 -13.53 4.83
C GLU A 3 -1.10 -12.98 5.54
N LYS A 4 -0.97 -11.91 6.32
CA LYS A 4 -2.03 -11.46 7.24
C LYS A 4 -2.94 -10.43 6.58
N ARG A 5 -4.15 -10.87 6.22
CA ARG A 5 -5.26 -10.06 5.68
C ARG A 5 -5.67 -8.90 6.60
N LEU A 6 -5.29 -7.65 6.33
CA LEU A 6 -5.71 -6.48 7.15
C LEU A 6 -6.84 -5.70 6.47
N ALA A 7 -7.86 -5.33 7.24
CA ALA A 7 -8.88 -4.39 6.82
C ALA A 7 -8.84 -3.20 7.79
N ARG A 8 -8.49 -2.02 7.28
CA ARG A 8 -8.58 -0.76 8.01
C ARG A 8 -9.88 -0.06 7.63
N TYR A 9 -10.69 0.26 8.63
CA TYR A 9 -11.76 1.23 8.47
C TYR A 9 -11.13 2.62 8.53
N ILE A 10 -11.31 3.42 7.48
CA ILE A 10 -10.99 4.84 7.48
C ILE A 10 -12.30 5.59 7.43
N ASP A 11 -12.82 5.90 8.61
CA ASP A 11 -13.83 6.92 8.77
C ASP A 11 -13.14 8.26 9.09
N LEU A 12 -13.58 9.30 8.39
CA LEU A 12 -13.20 10.69 8.60
C LEU A 12 -14.48 11.50 8.85
N GLU A 13 -15.18 11.07 9.89
CA GLU A 13 -16.38 11.62 10.55
C GLU A 13 -17.70 11.59 9.75
N GLU A 14 -17.69 11.67 8.41
CA GLU A 14 -18.92 11.53 7.57
C GLU A 14 -18.66 10.83 6.21
N GLY A 15 -17.71 9.91 6.09
CA GLY A 15 -17.23 9.45 4.77
C GLY A 15 -16.70 8.01 4.69
N ASP A 16 -17.58 7.02 4.87
CA ASP A 16 -17.21 5.59 4.86
C ASP A 16 -16.34 5.18 3.65
N LEU A 17 -15.13 4.68 3.93
CA LEU A 17 -14.41 3.77 3.04
C LEU A 17 -13.68 2.71 3.87
N LEU A 18 -14.13 1.45 3.80
CA LEU A 18 -13.29 0.34 4.22
C LEU A 18 -12.12 0.17 3.23
N VAL A 19 -10.91 0.18 3.77
CA VAL A 19 -9.68 -0.07 3.02
C VAL A 19 -9.10 -1.41 3.44
N LEU A 20 -9.03 -2.35 2.50
CA LEU A 20 -8.24 -3.57 2.67
C LEU A 20 -6.78 -3.24 2.32
N VAL A 21 -5.87 -3.50 3.25
CA VAL A 21 -4.42 -3.21 3.20
C VAL A 21 -3.71 -4.52 3.55
N ASP A 22 -2.56 -4.84 2.96
CA ASP A 22 -1.83 -6.07 3.34
C ASP A 22 -0.69 -5.82 4.37
N ASP A 23 -0.55 -4.59 4.87
CA ASP A 23 0.40 -4.19 5.93
C ASP A 23 -0.25 -3.32 7.01
N PHE A 24 -0.13 -3.76 8.27
CA PHE A 24 -0.64 -3.08 9.46
C PHE A 24 0.38 -2.16 10.15
N SER A 25 1.66 -2.20 9.78
CA SER A 25 2.74 -1.48 10.47
C SER A 25 2.53 0.05 10.53
N THR A 26 1.74 0.58 9.61
CA THR A 26 1.40 2.01 9.46
C THR A 26 0.04 2.40 10.05
N ALA A 27 -0.76 1.43 10.55
CA ALA A 27 -2.20 1.62 10.74
C ALA A 27 -2.61 2.45 11.97
N GLY A 28 -1.76 2.54 13.00
CA GLY A 28 -1.95 3.44 14.15
C GLY A 28 -3.03 3.04 15.17
N GLY A 29 -3.55 1.82 15.11
CA GLY A 29 -4.48 1.24 16.10
C GLY A 29 -3.82 0.19 16.99
N MET A 30 -4.52 -0.23 18.04
CA MET A 30 -4.20 -1.46 18.80
C MET A 30 -4.92 -2.65 18.17
N ILE A 31 -4.30 -3.83 18.19
CA ILE A 31 -4.93 -5.07 17.72
C ILE A 31 -5.52 -5.79 18.94
N GLU A 32 -6.83 -6.05 18.91
CA GLU A 32 -7.56 -6.77 19.97
C GLU A 32 -8.03 -8.13 19.43
N PRO A 33 -7.40 -9.25 19.85
CA PRO A 33 -7.72 -10.57 19.33
C PRO A 33 -9.08 -11.05 19.85
N VAL A 34 -10.00 -11.35 18.94
CA VAL A 34 -11.34 -11.85 19.27
C VAL A 34 -11.33 -13.38 19.34
N ARG A 35 -10.71 -14.02 18.35
CA ARG A 35 -10.48 -15.48 18.31
C ARG A 35 -9.30 -15.83 17.42
N SER A 36 -8.91 -17.10 17.39
CA SER A 36 -7.94 -17.60 16.40
C SER A 36 -8.42 -17.24 14.99
N GLY A 37 -7.54 -16.63 14.19
CA GLY A 37 -7.84 -16.15 12.85
C GLY A 37 -8.54 -14.78 12.77
N PHE A 38 -9.00 -14.17 13.87
CA PHE A 38 -9.74 -12.90 13.80
C PHE A 38 -9.44 -11.93 14.96
N SER A 39 -9.07 -10.69 14.63
CA SER A 39 -8.83 -9.61 15.59
C SER A 39 -9.53 -8.31 15.16
N TRP A 40 -10.01 -7.50 16.09
CA TRP A 40 -10.34 -6.11 15.79
C TRP A 40 -9.06 -5.26 15.73
N MET A 41 -9.12 -4.14 15.01
CA MET A 41 -8.23 -3.02 15.24
C MET A 41 -9.03 -1.90 15.90
N VAL A 42 -8.56 -1.39 17.03
CA VAL A 42 -9.26 -0.41 17.88
C VAL A 42 -8.41 0.83 18.11
N GLN A 43 -9.04 2.00 18.02
CA GLN A 43 -8.42 3.28 18.34
C GLN A 43 -8.30 3.46 19.86
N ALA A 44 -7.29 4.21 20.30
CA ALA A 44 -7.21 4.68 21.69
C ALA A 44 -8.46 5.52 22.05
N GLY A 45 -9.41 4.90 22.75
CA GLY A 45 -10.76 5.42 22.97
C GLY A 45 -11.87 4.36 22.83
N GLY A 46 -11.60 3.23 22.19
CA GLY A 46 -12.52 2.07 22.12
C GLY A 46 -13.39 1.97 20.85
N GLY A 47 -13.17 2.83 19.85
CA GLY A 47 -13.81 2.70 18.53
C GLY A 47 -13.08 1.66 17.66
N VAL A 48 -13.83 0.75 17.02
CA VAL A 48 -13.28 -0.21 16.05
C VAL A 48 -12.95 0.54 14.76
N ILE A 49 -11.67 0.50 14.36
CA ILE A 49 -11.11 1.11 13.15
C ILE A 49 -10.54 0.07 12.17
N GLY A 50 -10.99 -1.18 12.27
CA GLY A 50 -10.63 -2.24 11.32
C GLY A 50 -10.81 -3.65 11.88
N TYR A 51 -10.51 -4.65 11.04
CA TYR A 51 -10.49 -6.05 11.41
C TYR A 51 -9.35 -6.79 10.69
N CYS A 52 -8.78 -7.79 11.36
CA CYS A 52 -7.77 -8.70 10.84
C CYS A 52 -8.42 -10.04 10.58
N ILE A 53 -8.14 -10.61 9.41
CA ILE A 53 -8.30 -12.05 9.20
C ILE A 53 -6.90 -12.62 8.98
N GLU A 54 -6.41 -13.36 9.96
CA GLU A 54 -5.27 -14.25 9.78
C GLU A 54 -5.81 -15.54 9.18
N ASP A 55 -5.04 -16.17 8.29
CA ASP A 55 -5.34 -17.52 7.79
C ASP A 55 -6.73 -17.63 7.12
N LEU A 56 -7.04 -16.68 6.20
CA LEU A 56 -8.26 -16.70 5.37
C LEU A 56 -8.52 -18.08 4.73
N ASP A 57 -7.45 -18.73 4.27
CA ASP A 57 -7.45 -20.00 3.55
C ASP A 57 -8.00 -21.20 4.37
N ASP A 58 -8.09 -21.07 5.70
CA ASP A 58 -8.28 -22.20 6.62
C ASP A 58 -9.76 -22.60 6.84
N GLY A 59 -10.68 -22.08 6.02
CA GLY A 59 -12.01 -22.67 5.79
C GLY A 59 -13.04 -22.61 6.94
N GLY A 60 -12.65 -22.14 8.13
CA GLY A 60 -13.37 -22.34 9.39
C GLY A 60 -14.01 -21.09 10.00
N MET A 61 -14.60 -20.21 9.19
CA MET A 61 -15.13 -18.94 9.70
C MET A 61 -16.59 -19.03 10.19
N ASP A 62 -16.78 -19.27 11.49
CA ASP A 62 -18.06 -19.07 12.17
C ASP A 62 -18.51 -17.59 12.08
N LEU A 63 -19.63 -17.35 11.39
CA LEU A 63 -20.22 -16.02 11.15
C LEU A 63 -21.33 -15.68 12.15
N ASP A 64 -21.90 -16.66 12.86
CA ASP A 64 -23.02 -16.40 13.79
C ASP A 64 -22.54 -15.54 14.98
N LEU A 65 -21.29 -15.76 15.42
CA LEU A 65 -20.61 -14.95 16.43
C LEU A 65 -20.37 -13.47 16.03
N LEU A 66 -20.54 -13.10 14.75
CA LEU A 66 -20.44 -11.71 14.29
C LEU A 66 -21.80 -11.00 14.24
N GLN A 67 -22.92 -11.71 14.40
CA GLN A 67 -24.27 -11.13 14.35
C GLN A 67 -24.59 -10.27 15.58
N GLU A 68 -23.86 -10.44 16.70
CA GLU A 68 -23.99 -9.62 17.90
C GLU A 68 -23.31 -8.23 17.76
N CYS A 69 -22.61 -7.95 16.66
CA CYS A 69 -22.01 -6.65 16.38
C CYS A 69 -22.96 -5.70 15.64
N ASP A 70 -23.50 -4.71 16.33
CA ASP A 70 -24.38 -3.67 15.76
C ASP A 70 -23.69 -2.70 14.77
N PHE A 71 -22.34 -2.72 14.70
CA PHE A 71 -21.55 -1.87 13.83
C PHE A 71 -21.94 -2.00 12.35
N ARG A 72 -22.03 -0.85 11.67
CA ARG A 72 -22.38 -0.72 10.25
C ARG A 72 -21.19 -0.18 9.48
N VAL A 73 -20.90 -0.74 8.30
CA VAL A 73 -19.76 -0.35 7.46
C VAL A 73 -20.19 -0.34 5.99
N THR A 74 -19.78 0.68 5.24
CA THR A 74 -19.87 0.70 3.76
C THR A 74 -18.57 0.18 3.14
N VAL A 75 -18.70 -0.77 2.23
CA VAL A 75 -17.59 -1.43 1.52
C VAL A 75 -17.90 -1.43 0.03
N PRO A 76 -17.56 -0.34 -0.70
CA PRO A 76 -17.91 -0.18 -2.11
C PRO A 76 -17.40 -1.31 -3.01
N GLN A 77 -16.27 -1.93 -2.64
CA GLN A 77 -15.65 -3.06 -3.33
C GLN A 77 -16.59 -4.29 -3.36
N PHE A 78 -17.29 -4.56 -2.25
CA PHE A 78 -18.34 -5.60 -2.17
C PHE A 78 -19.75 -5.07 -2.47
N ARG A 79 -19.88 -3.78 -2.85
CA ARG A 79 -21.14 -3.06 -3.07
C ARG A 79 -22.07 -3.05 -1.85
N LEU A 80 -21.48 -3.10 -0.65
CA LEU A 80 -22.18 -3.02 0.63
C LEU A 80 -22.22 -1.55 1.10
N ALA A 81 -23.34 -1.11 1.66
CA ALA A 81 -23.50 0.23 2.24
C ALA A 81 -24.27 0.15 3.57
N GLY A 82 -23.68 0.66 4.65
CA GLY A 82 -24.21 0.53 6.01
C GLY A 82 -24.46 -0.93 6.44
N ALA A 83 -23.73 -1.90 5.89
CA ALA A 83 -23.95 -3.32 6.15
C ALA A 83 -23.41 -3.72 7.54
N PRO A 84 -24.02 -4.69 8.23
CA PRO A 84 -23.42 -5.25 9.45
C PRO A 84 -22.05 -5.87 9.14
N VAL A 85 -21.13 -5.85 10.10
CA VAL A 85 -19.77 -6.39 9.90
C VAL A 85 -19.78 -7.88 9.54
N ALA A 86 -20.79 -8.64 10.01
CA ALA A 86 -21.00 -10.04 9.61
C ALA A 86 -21.17 -10.20 8.08
N ASP A 87 -21.94 -9.33 7.42
CA ASP A 87 -22.15 -9.37 5.96
C ASP A 87 -20.88 -9.00 5.20
N VAL A 88 -20.13 -8.01 5.72
CA VAL A 88 -18.82 -7.59 5.17
C VAL A 88 -17.82 -8.73 5.22
N VAL A 89 -17.72 -9.41 6.36
CA VAL A 89 -16.79 -10.52 6.57
C VAL A 89 -17.21 -11.74 5.74
N ALA A 90 -18.52 -12.04 5.63
CA ALA A 90 -19.04 -13.09 4.75
C ALA A 90 -18.76 -12.81 3.26
N ALA A 91 -18.89 -11.56 2.82
CA ALA A 91 -18.56 -11.15 1.45
C ALA A 91 -17.06 -11.25 1.17
N ALA A 92 -16.21 -10.80 2.10
CA ALA A 92 -14.76 -10.92 2.01
C ALA A 92 -14.30 -12.38 1.96
N TYR A 93 -14.86 -13.24 2.82
CA TYR A 93 -14.57 -14.66 2.84
C TYR A 93 -14.93 -15.34 1.50
N ARG A 94 -16.14 -15.09 0.96
CA ARG A 94 -16.50 -15.60 -0.38
C ARG A 94 -15.51 -15.17 -1.44
N TYR A 95 -15.26 -13.87 -1.53
CA TYR A 95 -14.46 -13.28 -2.60
C TYR A 95 -12.99 -13.76 -2.56
N PHE A 96 -12.35 -13.77 -1.39
CA PHE A 96 -10.93 -14.15 -1.28
C PHE A 96 -10.69 -15.66 -1.13
N VAL A 97 -11.64 -16.44 -0.58
CA VAL A 97 -11.44 -17.85 -0.20
C VAL A 97 -12.25 -18.81 -1.07
N GLU A 98 -13.56 -18.59 -1.20
CA GLU A 98 -14.44 -19.49 -1.98
C GLU A 98 -14.23 -19.31 -3.49
N GLU A 99 -14.01 -18.07 -3.92
CA GLU A 99 -13.73 -17.71 -5.32
C GLU A 99 -12.23 -17.61 -5.63
N GLY A 100 -11.38 -17.46 -4.60
CA GLY A 100 -9.91 -17.43 -4.73
C GLY A 100 -9.33 -16.16 -5.37
N ASN A 101 -10.04 -15.02 -5.32
CA ASN A 101 -9.57 -13.77 -5.91
C ASN A 101 -8.34 -13.18 -5.15
N PRO A 102 -7.45 -12.43 -5.84
CA PRO A 102 -6.33 -11.71 -5.20
C PRO A 102 -6.82 -10.62 -4.24
N SER A 103 -5.93 -10.06 -3.41
CA SER A 103 -6.26 -8.87 -2.61
C SER A 103 -6.51 -7.67 -3.54
N PHE A 104 -7.36 -6.72 -3.13
CA PHE A 104 -7.58 -5.50 -3.91
C PHE A 104 -6.30 -4.64 -4.02
N VAL A 105 -5.37 -4.78 -3.07
CA VAL A 105 -4.03 -4.16 -3.16
C VAL A 105 -3.26 -4.77 -4.33
N ALA A 106 -3.23 -6.11 -4.43
CA ALA A 106 -2.55 -6.82 -5.52
C ALA A 106 -3.19 -6.51 -6.89
N GLU A 107 -4.53 -6.51 -7.00
CA GLU A 107 -5.23 -6.13 -8.23
C GLU A 107 -4.91 -4.68 -8.66
N ALA A 108 -4.89 -3.73 -7.71
CA ALA A 108 -4.52 -2.34 -7.97
C ALA A 108 -3.04 -2.20 -8.34
N TYR A 109 -2.15 -2.97 -7.71
CA TYR A 109 -0.72 -2.99 -7.99
C TYR A 109 -0.41 -3.56 -9.38
N GLU A 110 -0.98 -4.71 -9.74
CA GLU A 110 -0.83 -5.31 -11.08
C GLU A 110 -1.35 -4.37 -12.17
N ARG A 111 -2.48 -3.70 -11.93
CA ARG A 111 -3.04 -2.68 -12.83
C ARG A 111 -2.13 -1.45 -12.96
N ALA A 112 -1.59 -0.93 -11.85
CA ALA A 112 -0.64 0.18 -11.87
C ALA A 112 0.67 -0.17 -12.62
N VAL A 113 1.19 -1.39 -12.44
CA VAL A 113 2.35 -1.93 -13.18
C VAL A 113 2.04 -2.11 -14.67
N GLY A 114 0.88 -2.66 -15.01
CA GLY A 114 0.45 -2.85 -16.40
C GLY A 114 0.33 -1.52 -17.16
N VAL A 115 -0.26 -0.50 -16.54
CA VAL A 115 -0.33 0.85 -17.12
C VAL A 115 1.05 1.51 -17.19
N SER A 116 1.89 1.32 -16.17
CA SER A 116 3.28 1.85 -16.16
C SER A 116 4.13 1.27 -17.30
N THR A 117 4.01 -0.04 -17.56
CA THR A 117 4.74 -0.72 -18.65
C THR A 117 4.14 -0.44 -20.03
N ALA A 118 2.87 -0.07 -20.12
CA ALA A 118 2.25 0.46 -21.34
C ALA A 118 2.69 1.91 -21.69
N GLY A 119 3.28 2.64 -20.74
CA GLY A 119 3.85 3.97 -20.96
C GLY A 119 2.87 5.15 -20.82
N ASP A 120 1.61 4.93 -20.41
CA ASP A 120 0.73 6.05 -20.05
C ASP A 120 1.08 6.52 -18.63
N HIS A 121 1.98 7.49 -18.55
CA HIS A 121 2.49 7.99 -17.27
C HIS A 121 1.44 8.78 -16.45
N TRP A 122 0.40 9.33 -17.09
CA TRP A 122 -0.70 10.02 -16.39
C TRP A 122 -1.68 9.02 -15.77
N GLN A 123 -2.05 7.97 -16.50
CA GLN A 123 -2.85 6.90 -15.95
C GLN A 123 -2.04 6.11 -14.90
N ALA A 124 -0.73 5.89 -15.11
CA ALA A 124 0.13 5.23 -14.13
C ALA A 124 0.20 6.04 -12.82
N LEU A 125 0.37 7.36 -12.88
CA LEU A 125 0.31 8.24 -11.70
C LEU A 125 -1.04 8.11 -10.98
N THR A 126 -2.13 8.03 -11.72
CA THR A 126 -3.49 7.86 -11.17
C THR A 126 -3.65 6.52 -10.45
N GLU A 127 -3.15 5.43 -11.03
CA GLU A 127 -3.26 4.09 -10.43
C GLU A 127 -2.32 3.91 -9.23
N TRP A 128 -1.09 4.43 -9.28
CA TRP A 128 -0.21 4.44 -8.12
C TRP A 128 -0.73 5.33 -6.98
N ALA A 129 -1.39 6.44 -7.31
CA ALA A 129 -2.11 7.24 -6.32
C ALA A 129 -3.28 6.47 -5.70
N ALA A 130 -3.98 5.60 -6.44
CA ALA A 130 -4.97 4.70 -5.86
C ALA A 130 -4.32 3.65 -4.93
N VAL A 131 -3.24 2.99 -5.35
CA VAL A 131 -2.48 2.02 -4.53
C VAL A 131 -2.09 2.60 -3.16
N TYR A 132 -1.67 3.88 -3.10
CA TYR A 132 -1.36 4.53 -1.83
C TYR A 132 -2.59 5.13 -1.11
N HIS A 133 -3.39 5.97 -1.75
CA HIS A 133 -4.46 6.73 -1.08
C HIS A 133 -5.76 5.95 -0.87
N ILE A 134 -6.07 4.98 -1.74
CA ILE A 134 -7.28 4.15 -1.63
C ILE A 134 -6.97 2.82 -0.94
N TYR A 135 -5.80 2.23 -1.19
CA TYR A 135 -5.42 0.90 -0.67
C TYR A 135 -4.33 0.91 0.41
N GLY A 136 -3.84 2.10 0.82
CA GLY A 136 -2.90 2.27 1.94
C GLY A 136 -1.48 1.73 1.69
N HIS A 137 -1.18 1.20 0.50
CA HIS A 137 0.05 0.46 0.26
C HIS A 137 1.22 1.40 -0.09
N VAL A 138 2.29 1.31 0.68
CA VAL A 138 3.45 2.21 0.65
C VAL A 138 4.10 2.33 -0.75
N ASP A 139 4.12 1.25 -1.53
CA ASP A 139 4.77 1.19 -2.85
C ASP A 139 4.10 2.12 -3.87
N GLY A 140 2.85 2.53 -3.65
CA GLY A 140 2.20 3.57 -4.43
C GLY A 140 2.98 4.89 -4.41
N LEU A 141 3.67 5.23 -3.31
CA LEU A 141 4.54 6.42 -3.25
C LEU A 141 5.77 6.30 -4.16
N HIS A 142 6.34 5.10 -4.28
CA HIS A 142 7.47 4.84 -5.19
C HIS A 142 7.02 4.90 -6.64
N GLY A 143 5.93 4.19 -6.98
CA GLY A 143 5.34 4.21 -8.31
C GLY A 143 4.85 5.60 -8.76
N MET A 144 4.27 6.39 -7.86
CA MET A 144 3.97 7.82 -8.09
C MET A 144 5.26 8.59 -8.42
N GLY A 145 6.35 8.37 -7.66
CA GLY A 145 7.66 8.96 -7.93
C GLY A 145 8.19 8.63 -9.34
N CYS A 146 8.14 7.37 -9.72
CA CYS A 146 8.53 6.88 -11.05
C CYS A 146 7.68 7.53 -12.17
N ALA A 147 6.36 7.57 -11.99
CA ALA A 147 5.45 8.19 -12.96
C ALA A 147 5.69 9.70 -13.09
N LEU A 148 5.89 10.40 -11.96
CA LEU A 148 6.18 11.85 -11.94
C LEU A 148 7.51 12.19 -12.60
N LEU A 149 8.55 11.35 -12.48
CA LEU A 149 9.80 11.51 -13.23
C LEU A 149 9.56 11.42 -14.74
N ASN A 150 8.83 10.40 -15.19
CA ASN A 150 8.53 10.21 -16.61
C ASN A 150 7.59 11.30 -17.18
N LEU A 151 6.83 11.99 -16.32
CA LEU A 151 6.04 13.18 -16.66
C LEU A 151 6.85 14.49 -16.66
N GLY A 152 8.13 14.47 -16.30
CA GLY A 152 8.96 15.68 -16.18
C GLY A 152 8.61 16.53 -14.95
N MET A 153 8.11 15.91 -13.87
CA MET A 153 7.69 16.56 -12.62
C MET A 153 8.59 16.15 -11.42
N PRO A 154 9.90 16.45 -11.46
CA PRO A 154 10.87 15.95 -10.47
C PRO A 154 10.62 16.50 -9.06
N ALA A 155 10.15 17.74 -8.92
CA ALA A 155 9.85 18.34 -7.62
C ALA A 155 8.70 17.64 -6.89
N GLU A 156 7.74 17.10 -7.64
CA GLU A 156 6.66 16.26 -7.12
C GLU A 156 7.16 14.83 -6.84
N ALA A 157 8.00 14.27 -7.73
CA ALA A 157 8.63 12.97 -7.51
C ALA A 157 9.43 12.93 -6.20
N ILE A 158 10.22 13.98 -5.92
CA ILE A 158 10.98 14.14 -4.66
C ILE A 158 10.06 14.08 -3.44
N LYS A 159 8.85 14.66 -3.49
CA LYS A 159 7.91 14.63 -2.36
C LYS A 159 7.42 13.21 -2.08
N SER A 160 7.00 12.48 -3.13
CA SER A 160 6.53 11.09 -3.00
C SER A 160 7.67 10.14 -2.59
N LEU A 161 8.83 10.22 -3.23
CA LEU A 161 10.00 9.39 -2.93
C LEU A 161 10.56 9.67 -1.54
N SER A 162 10.60 10.93 -1.09
CA SER A 162 10.99 11.27 0.28
C SER A 162 10.02 10.69 1.32
N ARG A 163 8.72 10.61 1.00
CA ARG A 163 7.73 9.98 1.88
C ARG A 163 7.83 8.45 1.87
N TYR A 164 8.18 7.85 0.74
CA TYR A 164 8.50 6.42 0.65
C TYR A 164 9.76 6.07 1.47
N LEU A 165 10.84 6.84 1.32
CA LEU A 165 12.10 6.63 2.05
C LEU A 165 11.99 6.87 3.56
N GLN A 166 11.00 7.63 4.03
CA GLN A 166 10.66 7.70 5.47
C GLN A 166 10.11 6.37 6.03
N LEU A 167 9.58 5.49 5.17
CA LEU A 167 9.00 4.19 5.53
C LEU A 167 9.94 3.03 5.17
N ARG A 168 10.71 3.15 4.08
CA ARG A 168 11.71 2.19 3.61
C ARG A 168 13.05 2.89 3.27
N PRO A 169 13.88 3.20 4.28
CA PRO A 169 15.09 4.02 4.10
C PRO A 169 16.26 3.29 3.43
N ASP A 170 16.31 1.96 3.43
CA ASP A 170 17.37 1.16 2.81
C ASP A 170 17.05 0.72 1.36
N ASP A 171 16.07 1.35 0.69
CA ASP A 171 15.64 0.98 -0.68
C ASP A 171 16.57 1.56 -1.78
N PRO A 172 17.29 0.72 -2.56
CA PRO A 172 18.20 1.18 -3.60
C PRO A 172 17.49 1.91 -4.77
N TRP A 173 16.32 1.41 -5.19
CA TRP A 173 15.60 1.96 -6.34
C TRP A 173 14.96 3.31 -6.03
N ALA A 174 14.44 3.50 -4.81
CA ALA A 174 13.94 4.79 -4.37
C ALA A 174 15.04 5.85 -4.30
N HIS A 175 16.24 5.47 -3.85
CA HIS A 175 17.41 6.34 -3.90
C HIS A 175 17.90 6.60 -5.33
N ARG A 176 17.92 5.59 -6.21
CA ARG A 176 18.23 5.76 -7.64
C ARG A 176 17.29 6.78 -8.30
N HIS A 177 15.99 6.69 -8.03
CA HIS A 177 14.99 7.64 -8.54
C HIS A 177 15.11 9.04 -7.92
N MET A 178 15.43 9.16 -6.64
CA MET A 178 15.75 10.46 -6.02
C MET A 178 16.94 11.12 -6.71
N GLY A 179 17.99 10.36 -7.04
CA GLY A 179 19.16 10.89 -7.75
C GLY A 179 18.78 11.50 -9.10
N CYS A 180 18.00 10.77 -9.92
CA CYS A 180 17.49 11.30 -11.19
C CYS A 180 16.58 12.52 -11.02
N ALA A 181 15.81 12.61 -9.93
CA ALA A 181 14.95 13.76 -9.67
C ALA A 181 15.75 15.05 -9.42
N TRP A 182 16.86 14.96 -8.70
CA TRP A 182 17.76 16.09 -8.48
C TRP A 182 18.60 16.43 -9.72
N ASP A 183 18.98 15.43 -10.52
CA ASP A 183 19.71 15.61 -11.79
C ASP A 183 18.89 16.43 -12.80
N ILE A 184 17.59 16.12 -12.95
CA ILE A 184 16.65 16.90 -13.78
C ILE A 184 16.44 18.34 -13.24
N LEU A 185 16.74 18.59 -11.96
CA LEU A 185 16.69 19.91 -11.32
C LEU A 185 18.04 20.65 -11.33
N ASP A 186 19.08 20.13 -11.99
CA ASP A 186 20.44 20.69 -12.05
C ASP A 186 21.18 20.72 -10.68
N GLU A 187 20.68 19.94 -9.70
CA GLU A 187 21.21 19.82 -8.34
C GLU A 187 22.18 18.62 -8.22
N ALA A 188 23.24 18.63 -9.04
CA ALA A 188 24.14 17.49 -9.26
C ALA A 188 24.76 16.89 -7.97
N GLU A 189 25.04 17.71 -6.96
CA GLU A 189 25.56 17.24 -5.65
C GLU A 189 24.51 16.44 -4.87
N ALA A 190 23.23 16.77 -4.99
CA ALA A 190 22.14 15.99 -4.40
C ALA A 190 21.84 14.73 -5.22
N ALA A 191 21.97 14.80 -6.55
CA ALA A 191 21.84 13.65 -7.44
C ALA A 191 22.89 12.57 -7.10
N ARG A 192 24.17 12.97 -7.06
CA ARG A 192 25.32 12.12 -6.77
C ARG A 192 25.19 11.36 -5.45
N ARG A 193 24.90 12.07 -4.35
CA ARG A 193 24.73 11.45 -3.01
C ARG A 193 23.65 10.39 -3.00
N HIS A 194 22.57 10.56 -3.77
CA HIS A 194 21.50 9.58 -3.84
C HIS A 194 21.84 8.38 -4.72
N TRP A 195 22.63 8.53 -5.79
CA TRP A 195 23.16 7.39 -6.54
C TRP A 195 24.26 6.63 -5.76
N GLU A 196 25.14 7.33 -5.03
CA GLU A 196 26.12 6.71 -4.11
C GLU A 196 25.42 5.85 -3.05
N LEU A 197 24.34 6.37 -2.43
CA LEU A 197 23.50 5.59 -1.51
C LEU A 197 22.84 4.40 -2.20
N ALA A 198 22.31 4.56 -3.42
CA ALA A 198 21.70 3.45 -4.16
C ALA A 198 22.70 2.32 -4.45
N VAL A 199 23.94 2.63 -4.83
CA VAL A 199 25.00 1.62 -5.02
C VAL A 199 25.31 0.89 -3.70
N VAL A 200 25.58 1.62 -2.62
CA VAL A 200 25.92 1.02 -1.30
C VAL A 200 24.77 0.16 -0.74
N LEU A 201 23.52 0.56 -0.98
CA LEU A 201 22.34 -0.21 -0.58
C LEU A 201 22.10 -1.42 -1.50
N GLY A 202 22.39 -1.29 -2.79
CA GLY A 202 22.37 -2.38 -3.76
C GLY A 202 23.36 -3.49 -3.39
N GLU A 203 24.63 -3.13 -3.15
CA GLU A 203 25.67 -4.05 -2.68
C GLU A 203 25.28 -4.77 -1.38
N ARG A 204 24.68 -4.05 -0.41
CA ARG A 204 24.22 -4.61 0.86
C ARG A 204 23.03 -5.57 0.74
N SER A 205 22.20 -5.40 -0.29
CA SER A 205 20.95 -6.17 -0.49
C SER A 205 21.03 -7.24 -1.58
N GLY A 206 22.06 -7.20 -2.43
CA GLY A 206 22.13 -7.99 -3.66
C GLY A 206 21.21 -7.47 -4.77
N CYS A 207 20.71 -6.23 -4.66
CA CYS A 207 19.85 -5.61 -5.65
C CYS A 207 20.70 -4.75 -6.60
N ASP A 208 20.82 -5.17 -7.85
CA ASP A 208 21.55 -4.44 -8.88
C ASP A 208 20.70 -3.26 -9.43
N THR A 209 21.33 -2.10 -9.61
CA THR A 209 20.69 -0.88 -10.12
C THR A 209 21.66 -0.11 -11.02
N ASP A 210 21.15 0.61 -12.01
CA ASP A 210 21.97 1.42 -12.92
C ASP A 210 22.55 2.71 -12.28
N ALA A 211 22.42 2.88 -10.96
CA ALA A 211 22.96 4.04 -10.24
C ALA A 211 24.49 4.20 -10.40
N ALA A 212 25.24 3.11 -10.54
CA ALA A 212 26.66 3.16 -10.85
C ALA A 212 26.93 3.74 -12.25
N GLU A 213 26.15 3.34 -13.26
CA GLU A 213 26.25 3.91 -14.61
C GLU A 213 25.84 5.39 -14.65
N LEU A 214 24.94 5.84 -13.76
CA LEU A 214 24.54 7.24 -13.67
C LEU A 214 25.63 8.12 -13.05
N LEU A 215 26.39 7.59 -12.08
CA LEU A 215 27.57 8.26 -11.52
C LEU A 215 28.69 8.43 -12.56
N ASP A 216 28.95 7.40 -13.37
CA ASP A 216 29.98 7.43 -14.43
C ASP A 216 29.66 8.35 -15.62
N ARG A 217 28.47 8.98 -15.66
CA ARG A 217 28.00 9.85 -16.76
C ARG A 217 28.10 11.35 -16.48
N GLN A 218 28.53 11.77 -15.28
CA GLN A 218 28.71 13.19 -14.88
C GLN A 218 30.18 13.66 -14.88
#